data_AF-A0A6C0HNP9-F1
#
_entry.id   AF-A0A6C0HNP9-F1
#
_cell.length_a   1.000
_cell.length_b   1.000
_cell.length_c   1.000
_cell.angle_alpha   90.00
_cell.angle_beta   90.00
_cell.angle_gamma   90.00
#
_symmetry.space_group_name_H-M   'P 1'
#
loop_
_entity.id
_entity.type
_entity.pdbx_description
1 polymer ?
#
loop_
_entity_poly.entity_id
_entity_poly.type
_entity_poly.pdbx_seq_one_letter_code
_entity_poly.pdbx_strand_id
1 'polypeptide(L)'
;MTSNGRVDLFQLPSGTPLFLQEKVCTVQKTNFSNAMKYSLENTHLSVTFFSPENVTLVESGIKKEVYRLSNETHLIDKQDYDQLYMIMRSLFLEHARHQEGNIPKQIEELNRRVIQYCAPRILTEIVSYIHYKKDISTLVVPLDKPKSVSKDKSIEFKRFF
;
A
#
# COMPACT_ATOMS: atom_id res chain seq x y z
N MET A 1 -4.94 -28.85 -12.77
CA MET A 1 -5.73 -28.09 -11.78
C MET A 1 -6.94 -27.52 -12.49
N THR A 2 -8.13 -27.91 -12.07
CA THR A 2 -9.40 -27.59 -12.74
C THR A 2 -9.74 -26.11 -12.51
N SER A 3 -9.67 -25.30 -13.55
CA SER A 3 -10.11 -23.91 -13.53
C SER A 3 -11.64 -23.90 -13.35
N ASN A 4 -12.11 -23.34 -12.24
CA ASN A 4 -13.52 -23.28 -11.86
C ASN A 4 -14.30 -22.19 -12.64
N GLY A 5 -14.03 -22.04 -13.94
CA GLY A 5 -14.60 -20.99 -14.81
C GLY A 5 -14.11 -19.56 -14.51
N ARG A 6 -13.31 -19.36 -13.45
CA ARG A 6 -12.63 -18.10 -13.13
C ARG A 6 -11.17 -18.13 -13.58
N VAL A 7 -10.64 -16.96 -13.91
CA VAL A 7 -9.23 -16.78 -14.26
C VAL A 7 -8.39 -16.78 -12.99
N ASP A 8 -7.43 -17.70 -12.91
CA ASP A 8 -6.44 -17.74 -11.83
C ASP A 8 -5.34 -16.71 -12.09
N LEU A 9 -5.25 -15.69 -11.23
CA LEU A 9 -4.29 -14.60 -11.34
C LEU A 9 -2.99 -14.86 -10.57
N PHE A 10 -2.84 -16.04 -9.95
CA PHE A 10 -1.61 -16.46 -9.26
C PHE A 10 -0.68 -17.28 -10.16
N GLN A 11 -1.24 -18.05 -11.11
CA GLN A 11 -0.48 -18.88 -12.04
C GLN A 11 -0.07 -18.18 -13.34
N LEU A 12 -0.51 -16.93 -13.53
CA LEU A 12 -0.20 -16.20 -14.75
C LEU A 12 1.30 -15.82 -14.78
N PRO A 13 2.06 -16.20 -15.83
CA PRO A 13 3.40 -15.65 -16.03
C PRO A 13 3.26 -14.13 -16.12
N SER A 14 4.17 -13.40 -15.46
CA SER A 14 4.13 -11.95 -15.26
C SER A 14 3.62 -11.17 -16.47
N GLY A 15 2.32 -10.86 -16.49
CA GLY A 15 1.66 -10.17 -17.59
C GLY A 15 0.14 -10.28 -17.49
N THR A 16 -0.57 -9.20 -17.80
CA THR A 16 -2.04 -9.21 -17.92
C THR A 16 -2.44 -9.99 -19.17
N PRO A 17 -3.44 -10.89 -19.13
CA PRO A 17 -3.89 -11.62 -20.34
C PRO A 17 -4.66 -10.69 -21.30
N LEU A 18 -4.94 -9.46 -20.89
CA LEU A 18 -5.60 -8.42 -21.67
C LEU A 18 -4.58 -7.70 -22.54
N PHE A 19 -4.18 -8.35 -23.64
CA PHE A 19 -3.31 -7.74 -24.67
C PHE A 19 -3.99 -6.58 -25.42
N LEU A 20 -5.31 -6.39 -25.24
CA LEU A 20 -6.10 -5.29 -25.80
C LEU A 20 -6.22 -4.07 -24.89
N GLN A 21 -5.56 -4.06 -23.73
CA GLN A 21 -5.64 -2.90 -22.85
C GLN A 21 -4.87 -1.74 -23.48
N GLU A 22 -5.59 -0.67 -23.81
CA GLU A 22 -4.97 0.57 -24.28
C GLU A 22 -4.00 1.06 -23.20
N LYS A 23 -2.71 1.14 -23.54
CA LYS A 23 -1.72 1.74 -22.66
C LYS A 23 -2.00 3.23 -22.62
N VAL A 24 -2.80 3.66 -21.65
CA VAL A 24 -2.96 5.09 -21.36
C VAL A 24 -1.56 5.61 -21.06
N CYS A 25 -1.03 6.45 -21.94
CA CYS A 25 0.23 7.12 -21.70
C CYS A 25 -0.01 8.13 -20.58
N THR A 26 0.18 7.69 -19.34
CA THR A 26 0.30 8.60 -18.20
C THR A 26 1.62 9.35 -18.40
N VAL A 27 1.56 10.43 -19.19
CA VAL A 27 2.63 11.41 -19.20
C VAL A 27 2.70 11.88 -17.76
N GLN A 28 3.78 11.57 -17.05
CA GLN A 28 4.04 12.08 -15.71
C GLN A 28 4.34 13.58 -15.81
N LYS A 29 3.31 14.37 -16.16
CA LYS A 29 3.31 15.83 -16.28
C LYS A 29 2.79 16.41 -14.99
N THR A 30 3.37 16.01 -13.87
CA THR A 30 3.07 16.60 -12.59
C THR A 30 4.40 16.90 -11.95
N ASN A 31 4.92 18.08 -12.30
CA ASN A 31 5.88 18.76 -11.45
C ASN A 31 5.14 19.19 -10.18
N PHE A 32 4.66 18.28 -9.33
CA PHE A 32 4.03 18.65 -8.06
C PHE A 32 5.02 19.43 -7.19
N SER A 33 6.32 19.17 -7.36
CA SER A 33 7.42 20.05 -6.93
C SER A 33 7.17 21.54 -7.22
N ASN A 34 6.68 21.90 -8.41
CA ASN A 34 6.37 23.29 -8.76
C ASN A 34 5.12 23.83 -8.04
N ALA A 35 4.14 22.99 -7.71
CA ALA A 35 2.95 23.40 -6.96
C ALA A 35 3.27 23.72 -5.48
N MET A 36 4.36 23.15 -4.94
CA MET A 36 4.84 23.46 -3.58
C MET A 36 5.67 24.75 -3.51
N LYS A 37 6.31 25.11 -4.62
CA LYS A 37 7.34 26.16 -4.71
C LYS A 37 6.87 27.56 -4.27
N TYR A 38 5.56 27.82 -4.29
CA TYR A 38 4.98 29.13 -4.00
C TYR A 38 4.35 29.27 -2.60
N SER A 39 4.26 28.19 -1.82
CA SER A 39 3.53 28.20 -0.54
C SER A 39 4.43 28.16 0.70
N LEU A 40 5.73 27.92 0.52
CA LEU A 40 6.67 27.67 1.61
C LEU A 40 7.93 28.46 1.36
N GLU A 41 8.43 29.11 2.41
CA GLU A 41 9.70 29.84 2.33
C GLU A 41 10.84 28.89 2.00
N ASN A 42 11.74 29.35 1.12
CA ASN A 42 12.93 28.61 0.70
C ASN A 42 13.98 28.66 1.81
N THR A 43 13.74 27.92 2.88
CA THR A 43 14.72 27.67 3.94
C THR A 43 15.67 26.55 3.53
N HIS A 44 16.87 26.52 4.12
CA HIS A 44 17.81 25.41 3.88
C HIS A 44 17.18 24.05 4.22
N LEU A 45 16.40 23.97 5.30
CA LEU A 45 15.67 22.77 5.71
C LEU A 45 14.67 22.30 4.64
N SER A 46 13.83 23.20 4.12
CA SER A 46 12.81 22.84 3.12
C SER A 46 13.45 22.41 1.80
N VAL A 47 14.45 23.15 1.31
CA VAL A 47 15.14 22.81 0.05
C VAL A 47 15.82 21.44 0.14
N THR A 48 16.49 21.13 1.26
CA THR A 48 17.15 19.82 1.42
C THR A 48 16.15 18.69 1.64
N PHE A 49 15.07 18.92 2.39
CA PHE A 49 14.07 17.87 2.64
C PHE A 49 13.29 17.49 1.36
N PHE A 50 12.95 18.46 0.52
CA PHE A 50 12.23 18.23 -0.75
C PHE A 50 13.17 18.00 -1.94
N SER A 51 14.47 17.77 -1.71
CA SER A 51 15.42 17.50 -2.78
C SER A 51 15.14 16.12 -3.43
N PRO A 52 15.35 15.96 -4.75
CA PRO A 52 15.16 14.67 -5.44
C PRO A 52 15.97 13.52 -4.82
N GLU A 53 17.17 13.83 -4.33
CA GLU A 53 18.05 12.87 -3.65
C GLU A 53 17.43 12.39 -2.34
N ASN A 54 16.90 13.31 -1.53
CA ASN A 54 16.23 12.96 -0.28
C ASN A 54 14.95 12.16 -0.52
N VAL A 55 14.17 12.52 -1.54
CA VAL A 55 12.95 11.77 -1.92
C VAL A 55 13.28 10.34 -2.33
N THR A 56 14.36 10.14 -3.09
CA THR A 56 14.84 8.80 -3.46
C THR A 56 15.30 8.02 -2.22
N LEU A 57 15.97 8.68 -1.27
CA LEU A 57 16.40 8.07 -0.01
C LEU A 57 15.20 7.63 0.85
N VAL A 58 14.17 8.47 0.95
CA VAL A 58 12.93 8.15 1.65
C VAL A 58 12.22 6.98 0.97
N GLU A 59 12.12 6.97 -0.36
CA GLU A 59 11.53 5.87 -1.13
C GLU A 59 12.25 4.54 -0.85
N SER A 60 13.58 4.54 -0.94
CA SER A 60 14.38 3.34 -0.63
C SER A 60 14.24 2.93 0.84
N GLY A 61 14.11 3.89 1.75
CA GLY A 61 13.81 3.66 3.17
C GLY A 61 12.45 2.99 3.38
N ILE A 62 11.41 3.44 2.68
CA ILE A 62 10.08 2.83 2.71
C ILE A 62 10.16 1.38 2.21
N LYS A 63 10.84 1.13 1.09
CA LYS A 63 11.02 -0.23 0.54
C LYS A 63 11.68 -1.16 1.54
N LYS A 64 12.78 -0.70 2.17
CA LYS A 64 13.50 -1.47 3.18
C LYS A 64 12.62 -1.75 4.40
N GLU A 65 11.86 -0.77 4.86
CA GLU A 65 11.01 -0.93 6.03
C GLU A 65 9.82 -1.85 5.77
N VAL A 66 9.18 -1.75 4.61
CA VAL A 66 8.11 -2.68 4.20
C VAL A 66 8.65 -4.11 4.09
N TYR A 67 9.83 -4.29 3.47
CA TYR A 67 10.49 -5.59 3.40
C TYR A 67 10.74 -6.16 4.80
N ARG A 68 11.26 -5.34 5.73
CA ARG A 68 11.48 -5.71 7.14
C ARG A 68 10.18 -6.08 7.86
N LEU A 69 9.14 -5.25 7.76
CA LEU A 69 7.84 -5.47 8.41
C LEU A 69 7.11 -6.70 7.86
N SER A 70 7.35 -7.04 6.59
CA SER A 70 6.80 -8.24 5.96
C SER A 70 7.57 -9.52 6.28
N ASN A 71 8.57 -9.48 7.19
CA ASN A 71 9.49 -10.61 7.44
C ASN A 71 10.18 -11.10 6.15
N GLU A 72 10.65 -10.17 5.32
CA GLU A 72 11.42 -10.44 4.11
C GLU A 72 10.64 -11.16 2.99
N THR A 73 9.32 -11.08 3.01
CA THR A 73 8.46 -11.80 2.06
C THR A 73 8.01 -10.96 0.87
N HIS A 74 7.82 -9.65 1.03
CA HIS A 74 7.25 -8.78 0.00
C HIS A 74 8.24 -7.70 -0.43
N LEU A 75 8.67 -7.75 -1.71
CA LEU A 75 9.45 -6.71 -2.35
C LEU A 75 8.52 -5.81 -3.18
N ILE A 76 8.41 -4.54 -2.80
CA ILE A 76 7.59 -3.55 -3.51
C ILE A 76 8.38 -2.82 -4.60
N ASP A 77 7.67 -2.35 -5.63
CA ASP A 77 8.22 -1.46 -6.64
C ASP A 77 8.21 0.01 -6.16
N LYS A 78 8.72 0.91 -7.01
CA LYS A 78 8.73 2.34 -6.78
C LYS A 78 7.30 2.87 -6.60
N GLN A 79 7.13 3.73 -5.61
CA GLN A 79 5.87 4.40 -5.35
C GLN A 79 5.75 5.67 -6.20
N ASP A 80 4.52 6.14 -6.39
CA ASP A 80 4.25 7.40 -7.10
C ASP A 80 4.87 8.58 -6.35
N TYR A 81 5.70 9.35 -7.06
CA TYR A 81 6.43 10.47 -6.44
C TYR A 81 5.51 11.61 -6.02
N ASP A 82 4.40 11.88 -6.73
CA ASP A 82 3.50 12.97 -6.37
C ASP A 82 2.75 12.67 -5.07
N GLN A 83 2.29 11.43 -4.89
CA GLN A 83 1.72 10.98 -3.62
C GLN A 83 2.74 11.07 -2.49
N LEU A 84 3.99 10.66 -2.75
CA LEU A 84 5.06 10.77 -1.76
C LEU A 84 5.33 12.24 -1.39
N TYR A 85 5.39 13.15 -2.36
CA TYR A 85 5.53 14.60 -2.12
C TYR A 85 4.37 15.15 -1.28
N MET A 86 3.14 14.71 -1.55
CA MET A 86 1.97 15.12 -0.77
C MET A 86 2.08 14.70 0.70
N ILE A 87 2.50 13.47 0.96
CA ILE A 87 2.70 12.95 2.32
C ILE A 87 3.86 13.67 3.01
N MET A 88 4.99 13.82 2.31
CA MET A 88 6.16 14.57 2.80
C MET A 88 5.77 16.00 3.15
N ARG A 89 4.91 16.66 2.36
CA ARG A 89 4.37 17.99 2.66
C ARG A 89 3.63 18.01 3.98
N SER A 90 2.67 17.09 4.13
CA SER A 90 1.79 17.05 5.31
C SER A 90 2.62 16.91 6.58
N LEU A 91 3.57 15.97 6.58
CA LEU A 91 4.44 15.72 7.73
C LEU A 91 5.46 16.83 7.96
N PHE A 92 5.93 17.49 6.90
CA PHE A 92 6.77 18.67 7.04
C PHE A 92 6.02 19.80 7.73
N LEU A 93 4.79 20.11 7.30
CA LEU A 93 3.98 21.16 7.91
C LEU A 93 3.61 20.87 9.37
N GLU A 94 3.40 19.59 9.71
CA GLU A 94 3.01 19.18 11.06
C GLU A 94 4.19 19.12 12.04
N HIS A 95 5.38 18.76 11.57
CA HIS A 95 6.49 18.38 12.45
C HIS A 95 7.80 19.13 12.22
N ALA A 96 7.91 19.99 11.21
CA ALA A 96 9.12 20.79 11.01
C ALA A 96 9.33 21.77 12.18
N ARG A 97 10.51 21.70 12.80
CA ARG A 97 10.86 22.53 13.97
C ARG A 97 11.50 23.87 13.58
N HIS A 98 11.92 24.01 12.32
CA HIS A 98 12.56 25.22 11.76
C HIS A 98 13.72 25.77 12.60
N GLN A 99 14.47 24.89 13.29
CA GLN A 99 15.61 25.32 14.10
C GLN A 99 16.83 25.57 13.20
N GLU A 100 17.58 26.64 13.47
CA GLU A 100 18.75 27.02 12.65
C GLU A 100 19.92 26.02 12.77
N GLY A 101 19.97 25.24 13.86
CA GLY A 101 20.99 24.23 14.11
C GLY A 101 20.53 22.79 13.84
N ASN A 102 21.48 21.89 13.58
CA ASN A 102 21.25 20.44 13.40
C ASN A 102 20.25 20.07 12.28
N ILE A 103 20.28 20.80 11.15
CA ILE A 103 19.47 20.52 9.96
C ILE A 103 19.54 19.03 9.54
N PRO A 104 20.70 18.35 9.52
CA PRO A 104 20.75 16.93 9.15
C PRO A 104 19.91 16.03 10.06
N LYS A 105 19.92 16.29 11.38
CA LYS A 105 19.14 15.52 12.36
C LYS A 105 17.64 15.77 12.23
N GLN A 106 17.25 17.02 11.92
CA GLN A 106 15.86 17.36 11.65
C GLN A 106 15.33 16.63 10.41
N ILE A 107 16.13 16.58 9.33
CA ILE A 107 15.79 15.85 8.10
C ILE A 107 15.67 14.36 8.39
N GLU A 108 16.61 13.78 9.14
CA GLU A 108 16.56 12.36 9.51
C GLU A 108 15.30 12.03 10.31
N GLU A 109 14.90 12.88 11.26
CA GLU A 109 13.66 12.72 12.02
C GLU A 109 12.42 12.79 11.13
N LEU A 110 12.34 13.78 10.23
CA LEU A 110 11.24 13.93 9.29
C LEU A 110 11.15 12.73 8.35
N ASN A 111 12.27 12.30 7.76
CA ASN A 111 12.34 11.13 6.89
C ASN A 111 11.86 9.86 7.63
N ARG A 112 12.28 9.69 8.89
CA ARG A 112 11.83 8.57 9.73
C ARG A 112 10.32 8.58 9.95
N ARG A 113 9.74 9.75 10.21
CA ARG A 113 8.28 9.90 10.36
C ARG A 113 7.54 9.56 9.07
N VAL A 114 8.06 9.99 7.90
CA VAL A 114 7.49 9.63 6.59
C VAL A 114 7.51 8.11 6.40
N ILE A 115 8.64 7.47 6.65
CA ILE A 115 8.78 6.01 6.51
C ILE A 115 7.82 5.28 7.45
N GLN A 116 7.74 5.68 8.72
CA GLN A 116 6.85 5.09 9.73
C GLN A 116 5.37 5.29 9.40
N TYR A 117 5.01 6.38 8.74
CA TYR A 117 3.65 6.63 8.28
C TYR A 117 3.27 5.76 7.07
N CYS A 118 4.17 5.65 6.09
CA CYS A 118 3.91 4.96 4.83
C CYS A 118 3.99 3.43 4.94
N ALA A 119 5.02 2.90 5.59
CA ALA A 119 5.31 1.47 5.59
C ALA A 119 4.16 0.57 6.09
N PRO A 120 3.50 0.81 7.24
CA PRO A 120 2.40 -0.04 7.71
C PRO A 120 1.14 0.05 6.82
N ARG A 121 0.89 1.23 6.23
CA ARG A 121 -0.22 1.42 5.28
C ARG A 121 0.00 0.59 4.02
N ILE A 122 1.19 0.69 3.43
CA ILE A 122 1.56 -0.10 2.25
C ILE A 122 1.45 -1.60 2.54
N LEU A 123 1.92 -2.06 3.71
CA LEU A 123 1.78 -3.47 4.09
C LEU A 123 0.31 -3.92 4.15
N THR A 124 -0.56 -3.08 4.73
CA THR A 124 -2.00 -3.35 4.78
C THR A 124 -2.60 -3.44 3.38
N GLU A 125 -2.23 -2.53 2.48
CA GLU A 125 -2.69 -2.54 1.08
C GLU A 125 -2.18 -3.76 0.31
N ILE A 126 -0.95 -4.23 0.56
CA ILE A 126 -0.43 -5.47 -0.03
C ILE A 126 -1.30 -6.66 0.38
N VAL A 127 -1.62 -6.77 1.66
CA VAL A 127 -2.47 -7.85 2.18
C VAL A 127 -3.87 -7.77 1.56
N SER A 128 -4.47 -6.58 1.54
CA SER A 128 -5.76 -6.33 0.87
C SER A 128 -5.72 -6.72 -0.61
N TYR A 129 -4.64 -6.40 -1.32
CA TYR A 129 -4.47 -6.76 -2.72
C TYR A 129 -4.37 -8.27 -2.95
N ILE A 130 -3.67 -8.99 -2.07
CA ILE A 130 -3.59 -10.45 -2.12
C ILE A 130 -4.96 -11.08 -1.86
N HIS A 131 -5.72 -10.58 -0.88
CA HIS A 131 -7.09 -11.00 -0.63
C HIS A 131 -8.00 -10.74 -1.84
N TYR A 132 -7.92 -9.55 -2.41
CA TYR A 132 -8.65 -9.21 -3.62
C TYR A 132 -8.34 -10.18 -4.77
N LYS A 133 -7.05 -10.46 -5.04
CA LYS A 133 -6.64 -11.45 -6.05
C LYS A 133 -7.22 -12.84 -5.77
N LYS A 134 -7.26 -13.25 -4.51
CA LYS A 134 -7.85 -14.53 -4.10
C LYS A 134 -9.36 -14.56 -4.34
N ASP A 135 -10.06 -13.51 -3.96
CA ASP A 135 -11.53 -13.44 -4.05
C ASP A 135 -12.01 -13.42 -5.51
N ILE A 136 -11.29 -12.75 -6.41
CA ILE A 136 -11.66 -12.74 -7.84
C ILE A 136 -11.26 -14.02 -8.57
N SER A 137 -10.23 -14.74 -8.11
CA SER A 137 -9.80 -16.01 -8.70
C SER A 137 -10.52 -17.24 -8.15
N THR A 138 -11.15 -17.13 -6.97
CA THR A 138 -11.87 -18.24 -6.34
C THR A 138 -13.39 -18.09 -6.49
N LEU A 139 -14.11 -19.22 -6.52
CA LEU A 139 -15.56 -19.17 -6.40
C LEU A 139 -15.94 -18.77 -4.99
N VAL A 140 -16.93 -17.90 -4.86
CA VAL A 140 -17.56 -17.64 -3.57
C VAL A 140 -18.10 -18.95 -3.01
N VAL A 141 -17.62 -19.34 -1.83
CA VAL A 141 -18.16 -20.48 -1.10
C VAL A 141 -19.40 -19.99 -0.37
N PRO A 142 -20.59 -20.55 -0.62
CA PRO A 142 -21.79 -20.19 0.12
C PRO A 142 -21.57 -20.37 1.63
N LEU A 143 -22.20 -19.50 2.42
CA LEU A 143 -22.22 -19.70 3.87
C LEU A 143 -22.81 -21.07 4.19
N ASP A 144 -22.19 -21.77 5.15
CA ASP A 144 -22.73 -23.02 5.65
C ASP A 144 -24.15 -22.81 6.17
N LYS A 145 -25.00 -23.83 5.99
CA LYS A 145 -26.36 -23.81 6.53
C LYS A 145 -26.29 -23.62 8.05
N PRO A 146 -27.20 -22.83 8.64
CA PRO A 146 -27.25 -22.67 10.09
C PRO A 146 -27.42 -24.04 10.74
N LYS A 147 -26.57 -24.34 11.73
CA LYS A 147 -26.67 -25.58 12.49
C LYS A 147 -27.78 -25.42 13.53
N SER A 148 -28.67 -26.40 13.61
CA SER A 148 -29.67 -26.44 14.68
C SER A 148 -28.96 -26.53 16.04
N VAL A 149 -29.35 -25.66 16.97
CA VAL A 149 -28.90 -25.69 18.37
C VAL A 149 -29.72 -26.67 19.21
N SER A 150 -30.86 -27.13 18.69
CA SER A 150 -31.78 -28.01 19.40
C SER A 150 -31.25 -29.45 19.39
N LYS A 151 -31.03 -30.03 20.57
CA LYS A 151 -30.54 -31.41 20.72
C LYS A 151 -31.65 -32.47 20.56
N ASP A 152 -32.88 -32.14 20.96
CA ASP A 152 -33.94 -33.14 21.15
C ASP A 152 -35.10 -33.03 20.15
N LYS A 153 -35.00 -32.13 19.17
CA LYS A 153 -36.07 -31.89 18.20
C LYS A 153 -35.74 -32.56 16.87
N SER A 154 -36.10 -33.84 16.75
CA SER A 154 -36.04 -34.59 15.50
C SER A 154 -37.35 -34.43 14.71
N ILE A 155 -37.25 -34.24 13.40
CA ILE A 155 -38.39 -34.33 12.46
C ILE A 155 -38.79 -35.78 12.18
N GLU A 156 -37.91 -36.73 12.50
CA GLU A 156 -38.20 -38.15 12.40
C GLU A 156 -39.14 -38.58 13.54
N PHE A 157 -40.24 -39.24 13.16
CA PHE A 157 -41.13 -39.88 14.11
C PHE A 157 -40.43 -41.08 14.75
N LYS A 158 -40.45 -41.14 16.09
CA LYS A 158 -40.01 -42.33 16.80
C LYS A 158 -40.98 -43.47 16.46
N ARG A 159 -40.44 -44.60 15.98
CA ARG A 159 -41.25 -45.83 15.83
C ARG A 159 -41.75 -46.23 17.21
N PHE A 160 -43.02 -46.59 17.27
CA PHE A 160 -43.55 -47.33 18.40
C PHE A 160 -43.27 -48.81 18.15
N PHE A 161 -42.84 -49.49 19.22
CA PHE A 161 -42.51 -50.92 19.33
C PHE A 161 -41.30 -51.42 18.50
#